data_AF-A0AAE5X5R8-F1
#
_entry.id   AF-A0AAE5X5R8-F1
#
_cell.length_a   1.000
_cell.length_b   1.000
_cell.length_c   1.000
_cell.angle_alpha   90.00
_cell.angle_beta   90.00
_cell.angle_gamma   90.00
#
_symmetry.space_group_name_H-M   'P 1'
#
loop_
_entity.id
_entity.type
_entity.pdbx_description
1 polymer ?
#
loop_
_entity_poly.entity_id
_entity_poly.type
_entity_poly.pdbx_seq_one_letter_code
_entity_poly.pdbx_strand_id
1 'polypeptide(L)' 'MTSYSMIKVGNGYVVQANDKCILKVGSRRRAAQLISEATDLLNALAPVVSPDIAADEPSLPREVPELS' A
#
# COMPACT_ATOMS: atom_id res chain seq x y z
N MET A 1 2.42 -4.68 -9.27
CA MET A 1 2.73 -5.35 -7.99
C MET A 1 3.95 -4.68 -7.40
N THR A 2 3.92 -4.25 -6.14
CA THR A 2 5.07 -3.60 -5.50
C THR A 2 6.14 -4.64 -5.19
N SER A 3 7.35 -4.46 -5.71
CA SER A 3 8.49 -5.32 -5.41
C SER A 3 9.28 -4.76 -4.24
N TYR A 4 9.57 -5.58 -3.23
CA TYR A 4 10.40 -5.18 -2.11
C TYR A 4 11.82 -5.74 -2.25
N SER A 5 12.82 -4.92 -1.98
CA SER A 5 14.23 -5.33 -1.98
C SER A 5 14.99 -4.69 -0.82
N MET A 6 16.21 -5.14 -0.55
CA MET A 6 17.11 -4.44 0.35
C MET A 6 18.48 -4.23 -0.27
N ILE A 7 19.11 -3.13 0.10
CA ILE A 7 20.51 -2.84 -0.23
C ILE A 7 21.30 -2.59 1.05
N LYS A 8 22.58 -2.97 1.04
CA LYS A 8 23.52 -2.63 2.12
C LYS A 8 24.04 -1.21 1.89
N VAL A 9 23.93 -0.34 2.88
CA VAL A 9 24.40 1.05 2.81
C VAL A 9 25.24 1.34 4.05
N GLY A 10 26.55 1.43 3.87
CA GLY A 10 27.52 1.56 4.96
C GLY A 10 27.40 0.40 5.96
N ASN A 11 27.17 0.74 7.23
CA ASN A 11 26.98 -0.25 8.31
C ASN A 11 25.51 -0.68 8.50
N GLY A 12 24.61 -0.25 7.63
CA GLY A 12 23.19 -0.57 7.73
C GLY A 12 22.64 -1.14 6.43
N TYR A 13 21.32 -1.27 6.41
CA TYR A 13 20.56 -1.75 5.27
C TYR A 13 19.37 -0.84 5.03
N VAL A 14 19.00 -0.68 3.76
CA VAL A 14 17.84 0.11 3.34
C VAL A 14 16.89 -0.82 2.61
N VAL A 15 15.63 -0.82 3.03
CA VAL A 15 14.53 -1.49 2.34
C VAL A 15 13.99 -0.55 1.28
N GLN A 16 13.78 -1.09 0.09
CA GLN A 16 13.23 -0.39 -1.06
C GLN A 16 11.90 -1.02 -1.47
N ALA A 17 10.97 -0.17 -1.89
CA ALA A 17 9.75 -0.56 -2.59
C ALA A 17 9.83 -0.01 -4.02
N ASN A 18 9.95 -0.93 -4.98
CA ASN A 18 10.37 -0.62 -6.35
C ASN A 18 11.70 0.15 -6.30
N ASP A 19 11.72 1.38 -6.78
CA ASP A 19 12.93 2.22 -6.83
C ASP A 19 13.02 3.24 -5.68
N LYS A 20 12.12 3.16 -4.69
CA LYS A 20 12.05 4.11 -3.58
C LYS A 20 12.59 3.50 -2.29
N CYS A 21 13.51 4.20 -1.64
CA CYS A 21 13.97 3.88 -0.30
C CYS A 21 12.91 4.26 0.73
N ILE A 22 12.37 3.28 1.46
CA ILE A 22 11.25 3.50 2.38
C ILE A 22 11.65 3.37 3.85
N LEU A 23 12.70 2.61 4.16
CA LEU A 23 13.10 2.37 5.55
C LEU A 23 14.58 2.00 5.67
N LYS A 24 15.28 2.61 6.63
CA LYS A 24 16.66 2.24 7.00
C LYS A 24 16.67 1.43 8.28
N VAL A 25 17.39 0.31 8.29
CA VAL A 25 17.53 -0.57 9.45
C VAL A 25 19.01 -0.91 9.69
N GLY A 26 19.40 -1.10 10.95
CA GLY A 26 20.76 -1.47 11.33
C GLY A 26 21.08 -2.97 11.19
N SER A 27 20.08 -3.82 10.92
CA SER A 27 20.23 -5.27 10.91
C SER A 27 19.72 -5.88 9.61
N ARG A 28 20.52 -6.78 9.04
CA ARG A 28 20.15 -7.55 7.84
C ARG A 28 18.91 -8.39 8.08
N ARG A 29 18.91 -9.14 9.19
CA ARG A 29 17.81 -10.05 9.56
C ARG A 29 16.49 -9.29 9.68
N ARG A 30 16.52 -8.12 10.31
CA ARG A 30 15.32 -7.30 10.50
C ARG A 30 14.76 -6.77 9.19
N ALA A 31 15.63 -6.34 8.25
CA ALA A 31 15.15 -5.93 6.93
C ALA A 31 14.54 -7.10 6.14
N ALA A 32 15.16 -8.28 6.20
CA ALA A 32 14.61 -9.47 5.53
C ALA A 32 13.22 -9.84 6.08
N GLN A 33 13.04 -9.80 7.40
CA GLN A 33 11.74 -10.05 8.04
C GLN A 33 10.66 -9.08 7.56
N LEU A 34 10.96 -7.78 7.53
CA LEU A 34 10.02 -6.75 7.07
C LEU A 34 9.62 -6.94 5.60
N ILE A 35 10.57 -7.36 4.75
CA ILE A 35 10.28 -7.65 3.35
C ILE A 35 9.35 -8.86 3.22
N SER A 36 9.63 -9.94 3.95
CA SER A 36 8.76 -11.12 3.98
C SER A 36 7.36 -10.78 4.48
N GLU A 37 7.24 -10.13 5.64
CA GLU A 37 5.95 -9.73 6.22
C GLU A 37 5.14 -8.85 5.26
N ALA A 38 5.76 -7.84 4.64
CA ALA A 38 5.08 -6.97 3.69
C ALA A 38 4.66 -7.73 2.41
N THR A 39 5.48 -8.67 1.95
CA THR A 39 5.15 -9.51 0.79
C THR A 39 3.99 -10.45 1.11
N ASP A 40 3.99 -11.06 2.29
CA ASP A 40 2.91 -11.93 2.76
C ASP A 40 1.61 -11.15 2.91
N LEU A 41 1.65 -9.91 3.44
CA LEU A 41 0.48 -9.03 3.50
C LEU A 41 -0.05 -8.65 2.12
N LEU A 42 0.83 -8.33 1.17
CA LEU A 42 0.43 -8.05 -0.22
C LEU A 42 -0.18 -9.28 -0.91
N ASN A 43 0.32 -10.47 -0.63
CA ASN A 43 -0.21 -11.71 -1.17
C ASN A 43 -1.53 -12.13 -0.49
N ALA A 44 -1.68 -11.81 0.80
CA ALA A 44 -2.89 -12.09 1.57
C ALA A 44 -4.04 -11.13 1.24
N LEU A 45 -3.73 -9.94 0.71
CA LEU A 45 -4.71 -9.12 0.00
C LEU A 45 -5.10 -9.89 -1.28
N ALA A 46 -6.04 -10.83 -1.14
CA ALA A 46 -6.78 -11.37 -2.27
C ALA A 46 -7.24 -10.16 -3.11
N PRO A 47 -7.19 -10.24 -4.45
CA PRO A 47 -7.77 -9.18 -5.27
C PRO A 47 -9.21 -9.03 -4.82
N VAL A 48 -9.48 -7.95 -4.08
CA VAL A 48 -10.83 -7.56 -3.76
C VAL A 48 -11.38 -7.18 -5.11
N VAL A 49 -12.11 -8.12 -5.72
CA VAL A 49 -13.03 -7.79 -6.79
C VAL A 49 -13.97 -6.81 -6.12
N SER A 50 -13.68 -5.51 -6.28
CA SER A 50 -14.69 -4.50 -6.06
C SER A 50 -15.88 -5.00 -6.87
N PRO A 51 -17.04 -5.29 -6.25
CA PRO A 51 -18.23 -5.51 -7.06
C PRO A 51 -18.27 -4.31 -7.99
N ASP A 52 -18.43 -4.58 -9.28
CA ASP A 52 -18.61 -3.57 -10.31
C ASP A 52 -19.71 -2.65 -9.79
N ILE A 53 -19.32 -1.54 -9.15
CA ILE A 53 -20.23 -0.47 -8.82
C ILE A 53 -20.48 0.11 -10.18
N ALA A 54 -21.47 -0.45 -10.87
CA ALA A 54 -22.11 0.19 -12.01
C ALA A 54 -22.24 1.64 -11.59
N ALA A 55 -21.57 2.52 -12.35
CA ALA A 55 -21.48 3.94 -12.03
C ALA A 55 -22.87 4.40 -11.59
N ASP A 56 -22.99 4.67 -10.29
CA ASP A 56 -24.24 5.09 -9.67
C ASP A 56 -24.76 6.24 -10.52
N GLU A 57 -25.97 6.05 -11.07
CA GLU A 57 -26.70 7.11 -11.76
C GLU A 57 -26.59 8.39 -10.93
N PRO A 58 -26.41 9.56 -11.56
CA PRO A 58 -26.02 10.78 -10.86
C PRO A 58 -26.96 11.04 -9.70
N SER A 59 -26.36 11.24 -8.51
CA SER A 59 -27.02 11.35 -7.22
C SER A 59 -28.21 12.31 -7.24
N LEU A 60 -29.26 11.92 -6.52
CA LEU A 60 -30.52 12.65 -6.35
C LEU A 60 -30.29 14.17 -6.11
N PRO A 61 -31.08 15.04 -6.76
CA PRO A 61 -30.94 16.48 -6.61
C PRO A 61 -31.17 16.88 -5.15
N ARG A 62 -30.26 17.68 -4.62
CA ARG A 62 -30.37 18.25 -3.27
C ARG A 62 -31.49 19.28 -3.26
N GLU A 63 -32.62 18.96 -2.62
CA GLU A 63 -33.66 19.95 -2.33
C GLU A 63 -33.09 21.04 -1.43
N VAL A 64 -33.26 22.28 -1.89
CA VAL A 64 -32.87 23.48 -1.17
C VAL A 64 -33.96 23.72 -0.11
N PRO A 65 -33.62 23.94 1.18
CA PRO A 65 -34.65 24.21 2.18
C PRO A 65 -35.27 25.59 1.90
N GLU A 66 -36.59 25.62 1.64
CA GLU A 66 -37.37 26.86 1.63
C GLU A 66 -37.36 27.44 3.07
N LEU A 67 -36.67 28.56 3.25
CA LEU A 67 -36.71 29.34 4.49
C LEU A 67 -37.90 30.31 4.42
N SER A 68 -38.95 30.00 5.19
CA SER A 68 -40.11 30.87 5.45
C SER A 68 -39.77 32.07 6.33
#